data_AF-A0A7S2CMG7-F1
#
_entry.id   AF-A0A7S2CMG7-F1
#
_cell.length_a   1.000
_cell.length_b   1.000
_cell.length_c   1.000
_cell.angle_alpha   90.00
_cell.angle_beta   90.00
_cell.angle_gamma   90.00
#
_symmetry.space_group_name_H-M   'P 1'
#
loop_
_entity.id
_entity.type
_entity.pdbx_description
1 polymer ?
#
loop_
_entity_poly.entity_id
_entity_poly.type
_entity_poly.pdbx_seq_one_letter_code
_entity_poly.pdbx_strand_id
1 'polypeptide(L)'
;LKPVFQPDSPFFVHRPATEPRQGSAMANPALMGALHVVGGILVALDFLIWVLTLGPIRMILKRMQLPDKWASISSVAEINGKMDPSGVWRSTAAISAGKLSSSPYPEVTTVWQLLERSYRVNGAYPAQGIRPVLKLQKDEGFRFPAKVFGETIWRTYAELGVMVKAFGAGLRALGLEPQPDGDFDKLEGKFK
;
A
#
# COMPACT_ATOMS: atom_id res chain seq x y z
N LEU A 1 27.43 -4.60 14.08
CA LEU A 1 27.26 -3.62 15.19
C LEU A 1 25.78 -3.58 15.55
N LYS A 2 25.40 -4.16 16.70
CA LYS A 2 24.00 -4.16 17.20
C LYS A 2 23.60 -2.74 17.64
N PRO A 3 22.38 -2.26 17.36
CA PRO A 3 21.89 -1.06 18.01
C PRO A 3 21.46 -1.40 19.44
N VAL A 4 22.09 -0.71 20.39
CA VAL A 4 21.69 -0.67 21.79
C VAL A 4 20.47 0.25 21.87
N PHE A 5 19.33 -0.32 22.22
CA PHE A 5 18.10 0.42 22.52
C PHE A 5 18.21 0.92 23.97
N GLN A 6 18.36 2.23 24.17
CA GLN A 6 18.24 2.87 25.49
C GLN A 6 16.79 3.37 25.65
N PRO A 7 16.02 2.88 26.64
CA PRO A 7 14.71 3.40 26.94
C PRO A 7 14.77 4.28 28.19
N ASP A 8 15.20 5.54 28.04
CA ASP A 8 15.16 6.51 29.15
C ASP A 8 14.35 7.74 28.74
N SER A 9 13.04 7.66 28.93
CA SER A 9 12.15 8.83 28.96
C SER A 9 11.47 8.89 30.33
N PRO A 10 11.93 9.74 31.27
CA PRO A 10 11.24 9.96 32.52
C PRO A 10 10.41 11.24 32.41
N PHE A 11 9.24 11.17 31.80
CA PHE A 11 8.21 12.22 31.97
C PHE A 11 6.81 11.60 31.93
N PHE A 12 6.55 10.72 32.89
CA PHE A 12 5.19 10.41 33.31
C PHE A 12 4.98 11.03 34.69
N VAL A 13 4.50 12.26 34.69
CA VAL A 13 3.98 12.90 35.91
C VAL A 13 2.73 12.11 36.30
N HIS A 14 2.80 11.33 37.37
CA HIS A 14 1.63 10.75 38.01
C HIS A 14 0.67 11.88 38.39
N ARG A 15 -0.39 12.11 37.61
CA ARG A 15 -1.57 12.82 38.11
C ARG A 15 -2.17 11.96 39.23
N PRO A 16 -2.42 12.50 40.42
CA PRO A 16 -3.23 11.79 41.41
C PRO A 16 -4.61 11.51 40.79
N ALA A 17 -5.12 10.30 40.99
CA ALA A 17 -6.46 9.92 40.59
C ALA A 17 -7.45 10.88 41.25
N THR A 18 -8.05 11.77 40.46
CA THR A 18 -9.22 12.53 40.90
C THR A 18 -10.34 11.54 41.18
N GLU A 19 -10.75 11.48 42.44
CA GLU A 19 -11.92 10.72 42.88
C GLU A 19 -13.13 11.01 41.98
N PRO A 20 -13.94 10.00 41.62
CA PRO A 20 -15.18 10.25 40.94
C PRO A 20 -16.07 11.05 41.89
N ARG A 21 -16.30 12.33 41.58
CA ARG A 21 -17.39 13.10 42.18
C ARG A 21 -18.69 12.37 41.83
N GLN A 22 -19.19 11.55 42.75
CA GLN A 22 -20.57 11.09 42.77
C GLN A 22 -21.46 12.30 43.03
N GLY A 23 -21.62 13.14 42.00
CA GLY A 23 -22.71 14.09 41.92
C GLY A 23 -23.97 13.30 41.60
N SER A 24 -24.57 12.69 42.63
CA SER A 24 -25.94 12.20 42.57
C SER A 24 -26.87 13.40 42.45
N ALA A 25 -26.93 13.98 41.26
CA ALA A 25 -28.08 14.78 40.87
C ALA A 25 -29.27 13.82 40.91
N MET A 26 -30.16 13.99 41.89
CA MET A 26 -31.43 13.28 41.90
C MET A 26 -32.15 13.61 40.59
N ALA A 27 -32.06 12.69 39.64
CA ALA A 27 -32.76 12.79 38.38
C ALA A 27 -34.24 12.79 38.72
N ASN A 28 -34.90 13.93 38.52
CA ASN A 28 -36.32 14.07 38.76
C ASN A 28 -37.04 13.00 37.92
N PRO A 29 -37.73 12.03 38.54
CA PRO A 29 -38.32 10.89 37.83
C PRO A 29 -39.37 11.35 36.80
N ALA A 30 -40.00 12.50 37.02
CA ALA A 30 -40.90 13.11 36.05
C ALA A 30 -40.15 13.66 34.82
N LEU A 31 -38.96 14.26 35.02
CA LEU A 31 -38.11 14.73 33.92
C LEU A 31 -37.55 13.55 33.11
N MET A 32 -37.12 12.47 33.79
CA MET A 32 -36.67 11.25 33.11
C MET A 32 -37.81 10.60 32.31
N GLY A 33 -39.02 10.54 32.87
CA GLY A 33 -40.21 10.08 32.17
C GLY A 33 -40.49 10.90 30.90
N ALA A 34 -40.45 12.23 31.00
CA ALA A 34 -40.63 13.12 29.85
C ALA A 34 -39.54 12.93 28.78
N LEU A 35 -38.28 12.76 29.17
CA LEU A 35 -37.16 12.51 28.25
C LEU A 35 -37.30 11.16 27.52
N HIS A 36 -37.80 10.12 28.21
CA HIS A 36 -38.07 8.83 27.57
C HIS A 36 -39.20 8.92 26.53
N VAL A 37 -40.26 9.69 26.81
CA VAL A 37 -41.36 9.92 25.85
C VAL A 37 -40.86 10.68 24.63
N VAL A 38 -40.11 11.78 24.83
CA VAL A 38 -39.51 12.55 23.72
C VAL A 38 -38.53 11.69 22.92
N GLY A 39 -37.69 10.90 23.59
CA GLY A 39 -36.78 9.96 22.94
C GLY A 39 -37.52 8.92 22.09
N GLY A 40 -38.63 8.36 22.59
CA GLY A 40 -39.46 7.43 21.84
C GLY A 40 -40.07 8.06 20.58
N ILE A 41 -40.54 9.30 20.67
CA ILE A 41 -41.06 10.05 19.50
C ILE A 41 -39.96 10.28 18.46
N LEU A 42 -38.76 10.68 18.89
CA LEU A 42 -37.62 10.90 17.98
C LEU A 42 -37.21 9.61 17.26
N VAL A 43 -37.17 8.48 17.97
CA VAL A 43 -36.90 7.17 17.36
C VAL A 43 -37.97 6.78 16.35
N ALA A 44 -39.25 7.02 16.66
CA ALA A 44 -40.34 6.74 15.73
C ALA A 44 -40.27 7.62 14.47
N LEU A 45 -39.94 8.90 14.62
CA LEU A 45 -39.73 9.82 13.49
C LEU A 45 -38.54 9.40 12.63
N ASP A 46 -37.42 9.02 13.23
CA ASP A 46 -36.24 8.54 12.51
C ASP A 46 -36.55 7.24 11.74
N PHE A 47 -37.29 6.32 12.36
CA PHE A 47 -37.76 5.11 11.69
C PHE A 47 -38.70 5.41 10.51
N LEU A 48 -39.64 6.35 10.68
CA LEU A 48 -40.53 6.77 9.60
C LEU A 48 -39.76 7.42 8.44
N ILE A 49 -38.81 8.31 8.73
CA ILE A 49 -37.94 8.91 7.73
C ILE A 49 -37.13 7.82 7.01
N TRP A 50 -36.59 6.84 7.74
CA TRP A 50 -35.86 5.71 7.16
C TRP A 50 -36.73 4.86 6.23
N VAL A 51 -37.99 4.58 6.59
CA VAL A 51 -38.93 3.85 5.72
C VAL A 51 -39.31 4.68 4.49
N LEU A 52 -39.65 5.97 4.67
CA LEU A 52 -40.05 6.88 3.59
C LEU A 52 -38.91 7.15 2.60
N THR A 53 -37.67 7.19 3.07
CA THR A 53 -36.46 7.33 2.24
C THR A 53 -36.01 6.01 1.59
N LEU A 54 -36.86 4.97 1.64
CA LEU A 54 -36.62 3.64 1.06
C LEU A 54 -35.42 2.92 1.69
N GLY A 55 -35.15 3.17 2.96
CA GLY A 55 -34.10 2.53 3.76
C GLY A 55 -34.09 0.99 3.68
N PRO A 56 -35.24 0.29 3.83
CA PRO A 56 -35.31 -1.16 3.65
C PRO A 56 -34.85 -1.63 2.27
N ILE A 57 -35.27 -0.93 1.21
CA ILE A 57 -34.90 -1.26 -0.17
C ILE A 57 -33.40 -1.04 -0.38
N ARG A 58 -32.85 0.08 0.11
CA ARG A 58 -31.40 0.35 0.07
C ARG A 58 -30.60 -0.72 0.81
N MET A 59 -31.09 -1.19 1.95
CA MET A 59 -30.44 -2.26 2.72
C MET A 59 -30.46 -3.59 1.96
N ILE A 60 -31.57 -3.94 1.33
CA ILE A 60 -31.69 -5.15 0.49
C ILE A 60 -30.76 -5.04 -0.72
N LEU A 61 -30.79 -3.92 -1.45
CA LEU A 61 -29.91 -3.69 -2.60
C LEU A 61 -28.42 -3.78 -2.21
N LYS A 62 -28.04 -3.21 -1.06
CA LYS A 62 -26.67 -3.29 -0.54
C LYS A 62 -26.27 -4.71 -0.13
N ARG A 63 -27.23 -5.55 0.32
CA ARG A 63 -26.98 -6.97 0.60
C ARG A 63 -26.96 -7.84 -0.66
N MET A 64 -27.72 -7.48 -1.69
CA MET A 64 -27.74 -8.17 -2.98
C MET A 64 -26.52 -7.83 -3.84
N GLN A 65 -25.94 -6.64 -3.66
CA GLN A 65 -24.59 -6.32 -4.12
C GLN A 65 -23.57 -7.10 -3.28
N LEU A 66 -23.50 -8.41 -3.50
CA LEU A 66 -22.36 -9.20 -3.03
C LEU A 66 -21.10 -8.51 -3.59
N PRO A 67 -20.10 -8.19 -2.75
CA PRO A 67 -18.84 -7.68 -3.27
C PRO A 67 -18.31 -8.74 -4.22
N ASP A 68 -18.19 -8.39 -5.50
CA ASP A 68 -17.52 -9.24 -6.48
C ASP A 68 -16.17 -9.58 -5.87
N LYS A 69 -15.97 -10.88 -5.57
CA LYS A 69 -14.69 -11.38 -5.07
C LYS A 69 -13.72 -11.31 -6.23
N TRP A 70 -13.18 -10.11 -6.45
CA TRP A 70 -12.30 -9.76 -7.57
C TRP A 70 -11.01 -10.58 -7.55
N ALA A 71 -10.60 -11.04 -6.36
CA ALA A 71 -9.49 -11.96 -6.16
C ALA A 71 -9.82 -13.04 -5.13
N SER A 72 -9.24 -14.21 -5.32
CA SER A 72 -9.18 -15.29 -4.33
C SER A 72 -7.76 -15.81 -4.24
N ILE A 73 -7.44 -16.47 -3.12
CA ILE A 73 -6.18 -17.18 -2.98
C ILE A 73 -6.20 -18.36 -3.97
N SER A 74 -5.26 -18.36 -4.92
CA SER A 74 -5.13 -19.44 -5.92
C SER A 74 -4.16 -20.53 -5.48
N SER A 75 -3.17 -20.16 -4.68
CA SER A 75 -2.13 -21.05 -4.20
C SER A 75 -1.51 -20.47 -2.93
N VAL A 76 -0.82 -21.30 -2.16
CA VAL A 76 -0.06 -20.88 -1.00
C VAL A 76 1.42 -20.91 -1.40
N ALA A 77 2.16 -19.85 -1.11
CA ALA A 77 3.59 -19.77 -1.38
C ALA A 77 4.38 -19.60 -0.07
N GLU A 78 5.42 -20.41 0.09
CA GLU A 78 6.34 -20.36 1.23
C GLU A 78 7.38 -19.23 1.04
N ILE A 79 6.89 -17.99 0.93
CA ILE A 79 7.74 -16.81 0.69
C ILE A 79 8.45 -16.37 1.99
N ASN A 80 7.90 -16.74 3.15
CA ASN A 80 8.31 -16.23 4.46
C ASN A 80 9.20 -17.22 5.26
N GLY A 81 9.72 -18.27 4.64
CA GLY A 81 10.52 -19.29 5.33
C GLY A 81 9.74 -19.99 6.44
N LYS A 82 10.18 -19.88 7.70
CA LYS A 82 9.55 -20.54 8.88
C LYS A 82 8.26 -19.88 9.38
N MET A 83 7.82 -18.78 8.79
CA MET A 83 6.56 -18.13 9.13
C MET A 83 5.39 -18.71 8.32
N ASP A 84 4.17 -18.37 8.73
CA ASP A 84 2.96 -18.79 8.03
C ASP A 84 3.06 -18.45 6.53
N PRO A 85 2.70 -19.42 5.68
CA PRO A 85 2.90 -19.27 4.25
C PRO A 85 1.86 -18.28 3.68
N SER A 86 2.27 -17.49 2.70
CA SER A 86 1.43 -16.40 2.18
C SER A 86 0.51 -16.90 1.08
N GLY A 87 -0.77 -16.49 1.13
CA GLY A 87 -1.70 -16.72 0.04
C GLY A 87 -1.33 -15.88 -1.19
N VAL A 88 -1.19 -16.53 -2.35
CA VAL A 88 -1.05 -15.85 -3.65
C VAL A 88 -2.43 -15.51 -4.15
N TRP A 89 -2.75 -14.22 -4.17
CA TRP A 89 -4.04 -13.73 -4.65
C TRP A 89 -4.04 -13.61 -6.18
N ARG A 90 -5.06 -14.16 -6.83
CA ARG A 90 -5.28 -14.04 -8.28
C ARG A 90 -6.72 -13.66 -8.57
N SER A 91 -6.94 -13.03 -9.72
CA SER A 91 -8.29 -12.69 -10.15
C SER A 91 -9.10 -13.93 -10.51
N THR A 92 -10.23 -14.12 -9.83
CA THR A 92 -11.18 -15.22 -10.06
C THR A 92 -11.77 -15.17 -11.47
N ALA A 93 -12.15 -13.98 -11.93
CA ALA A 93 -12.73 -13.74 -13.25
C ALA A 93 -11.72 -13.96 -14.38
N ALA A 94 -10.45 -13.58 -14.19
CA ALA A 94 -9.41 -13.83 -15.19
C ALA A 94 -9.06 -15.32 -15.30
N ILE A 95 -9.06 -16.04 -14.16
CA ILE A 95 -8.89 -17.49 -14.12
C ILE A 95 -10.04 -18.18 -14.88
N SER A 96 -11.30 -17.88 -14.53
CA SER A 96 -12.46 -18.56 -15.11
C SER A 96 -12.65 -18.28 -16.60
N ALA A 97 -12.25 -17.09 -17.06
CA ALA A 97 -12.31 -16.72 -18.47
C ALA A 97 -11.13 -17.25 -19.31
N GLY A 98 -10.16 -17.96 -18.70
CA GLY A 98 -8.95 -18.38 -19.40
C GLY A 98 -8.08 -17.22 -19.90
N LYS A 99 -8.23 -16.03 -19.31
CA LYS A 99 -7.55 -14.79 -19.73
C LYS A 99 -6.28 -14.51 -18.93
N LEU A 100 -5.75 -15.51 -18.23
CA LEU A 100 -4.44 -15.40 -17.60
C LEU A 100 -3.35 -15.44 -18.68
N SER A 101 -2.79 -14.28 -18.99
CA SER A 101 -1.58 -14.18 -19.78
C SER A 101 -0.36 -14.03 -18.88
N SER A 102 0.78 -14.57 -19.31
CA SER A 102 2.07 -14.36 -18.65
C SER A 102 2.62 -12.95 -18.86
N SER A 103 2.02 -12.19 -19.78
CA SER A 103 2.44 -10.85 -20.15
C SER A 103 1.23 -10.00 -20.57
N PRO A 104 1.24 -8.69 -20.27
CA PRO A 104 0.20 -7.78 -20.75
C PRO A 104 0.18 -7.63 -22.28
N TYR A 105 1.25 -8.03 -22.98
CA TYR A 105 1.36 -7.96 -24.43
C TYR A 105 1.82 -9.31 -25.00
N PRO A 106 1.13 -9.89 -26.02
CA PRO A 106 1.46 -11.22 -26.55
C PRO A 106 2.90 -11.36 -27.07
N GLU A 107 3.47 -10.29 -27.60
CA GLU A 107 4.82 -10.26 -28.17
C GLU A 107 5.94 -10.05 -27.14
N VAL A 108 5.58 -9.82 -25.87
CA VAL A 108 6.52 -9.56 -24.79
C VAL A 108 6.65 -10.82 -23.94
N THR A 109 7.79 -11.49 -24.02
CA THR A 109 8.10 -12.72 -23.27
C THR A 109 9.12 -12.50 -22.16
N THR A 110 9.85 -11.38 -22.18
CA THR A 110 10.85 -11.03 -21.16
C THR A 110 10.58 -9.68 -20.52
N VAL A 111 11.07 -9.50 -19.29
CA VAL A 111 11.04 -8.19 -18.61
C VAL A 111 11.75 -7.11 -19.43
N TRP A 112 12.84 -7.47 -20.12
CA TRP A 112 13.55 -6.55 -21.00
C TRP A 112 12.65 -6.05 -22.14
N GLN A 113 11.94 -6.94 -22.84
CA GLN A 113 11.03 -6.55 -23.91
C GLN A 113 9.88 -5.67 -23.40
N LEU A 114 9.40 -5.91 -22.17
CA LEU A 114 8.38 -5.07 -21.55
C LEU A 114 8.89 -3.64 -21.32
N LEU A 115 10.11 -3.52 -20.81
CA LEU A 115 10.77 -2.23 -20.57
C LEU A 115 11.08 -1.53 -21.90
N GLU A 116 11.66 -2.23 -22.87
CA GLU A 116 11.95 -1.68 -24.19
C GLU A 116 10.70 -1.16 -24.90
N ARG A 117 9.60 -1.93 -24.84
CA ARG A 117 8.30 -1.47 -25.34
C ARG A 117 7.84 -0.20 -24.63
N SER A 118 7.99 -0.14 -23.30
CA SER A 118 7.61 1.02 -22.51
C SER A 118 8.42 2.27 -22.89
N TYR A 119 9.74 2.13 -23.09
CA TYR A 119 10.61 3.23 -23.53
C TYR A 119 10.19 3.78 -24.90
N ARG A 120 9.79 2.89 -25.81
CA ARG A 120 9.37 3.27 -27.17
C ARG A 120 7.99 3.91 -27.21
N VAL A 121 7.00 3.29 -26.56
CA VAL A 121 5.60 3.71 -26.63
C VAL A 121 5.35 4.98 -25.81
N ASN A 122 5.98 5.07 -24.64
CA ASN A 122 5.75 6.18 -23.71
C ASN A 122 6.87 7.23 -23.73
N GLY A 123 7.67 7.27 -24.81
CA GLY A 123 8.95 7.98 -24.86
C GLY A 123 8.91 9.44 -24.40
N ALA A 124 7.84 10.18 -24.68
CA ALA A 124 7.68 11.59 -24.31
C ALA A 124 7.24 11.82 -22.86
N TYR A 125 6.75 10.80 -22.17
CA TYR A 125 6.22 10.94 -20.81
C TYR A 125 7.33 10.90 -19.76
N PRO A 126 7.17 11.61 -18.63
CA PRO A 126 8.10 11.52 -17.51
C PRO A 126 8.10 10.11 -16.91
N ALA A 127 9.30 9.55 -16.70
CA ALA A 127 9.52 8.20 -16.18
C ALA A 127 10.22 8.20 -14.82
N GLN A 128 11.21 9.08 -14.64
CA GLN A 128 12.02 9.12 -13.43
C GLN A 128 12.24 10.57 -12.98
N GLY A 129 11.74 10.91 -11.79
CA GLY A 129 11.99 12.17 -11.13
C GLY A 129 13.19 12.08 -10.19
N ILE A 130 14.12 13.03 -10.26
CA ILE A 130 15.23 13.16 -9.32
C ILE A 130 15.13 14.51 -8.64
N ARG A 131 15.26 14.49 -7.31
CA ARG A 131 15.31 15.71 -6.51
C ARG A 131 16.75 15.94 -6.05
N PRO A 132 17.49 16.89 -6.65
CA PRO A 132 18.88 17.11 -6.30
C PRO A 132 18.97 17.67 -4.88
N VAL A 133 19.94 17.17 -4.10
CA VAL A 133 20.29 17.76 -2.81
C VAL A 133 21.07 19.05 -3.11
N LEU A 134 20.52 20.19 -2.73
CA LEU A 134 21.15 21.49 -2.93
C LEU A 134 22.14 21.81 -1.82
N LYS A 135 21.73 21.57 -0.55
CA LYS A 135 22.58 21.83 0.61
C LYS A 135 22.24 20.92 1.78
N LEU A 136 23.22 20.70 2.64
CA LEU A 136 23.05 20.12 3.96
C LEU A 136 23.02 21.28 4.96
N GLN A 137 21.87 21.51 5.58
CA GLN A 137 21.67 22.59 6.54
C GLN A 137 21.63 22.02 7.96
N LYS A 138 22.52 22.46 8.84
CA LYS A 138 22.51 22.07 10.26
C LYS A 138 21.97 23.25 11.07
N ASP A 139 20.71 23.13 11.50
CA ASP A 139 20.10 24.12 12.38
C ASP A 139 20.54 23.89 13.82
N GLU A 140 20.60 24.97 14.62
CA GLU A 140 20.99 24.88 16.03
C GLU A 140 20.05 23.96 16.81
N GLY A 141 20.63 23.12 17.67
CA GLY A 141 19.89 22.10 18.43
C GLY A 141 19.71 20.76 17.71
N PHE A 142 19.97 20.66 16.40
CA PHE A 142 19.88 19.40 15.68
C PHE A 142 21.23 18.67 15.59
N ARG A 143 21.23 17.38 15.94
CA ARG A 143 22.43 16.52 15.91
C ARG A 143 22.94 16.25 14.50
N PHE A 144 22.03 16.13 13.52
CA PHE A 144 22.34 15.79 12.13
C PHE A 144 21.84 16.88 11.18
N PRO A 145 22.57 17.17 10.09
CA PRO A 145 22.14 18.16 9.11
C PRO A 145 20.92 17.65 8.33
N ALA A 146 19.95 18.54 8.11
CA ALA A 146 18.83 18.34 7.22
C ALA A 146 19.27 18.47 5.75
N LYS A 147 18.76 17.60 4.88
CA LYS A 147 18.94 17.70 3.42
C LYS A 147 17.92 18.68 2.86
N VAL A 148 18.39 19.75 2.22
CA VAL A 148 17.56 20.67 1.46
C VAL A 148 17.60 20.24 0.00
N PHE A 149 16.43 19.94 -0.55
CA PHE A 149 16.28 19.42 -1.90
C PHE A 149 15.67 20.46 -2.83
N GLY A 150 16.17 20.51 -4.06
CA GLY A 150 15.68 21.42 -5.12
C GLY A 150 14.38 20.96 -5.76
N GLU A 151 14.08 21.53 -6.92
CA GLU A 151 12.96 21.10 -7.75
C GLU A 151 13.19 19.71 -8.34
N THR A 152 12.11 18.97 -8.57
CA THR A 152 12.19 17.64 -9.18
C THR A 152 12.46 17.78 -10.68
N ILE A 153 13.61 17.25 -11.11
CA ILE A 153 13.96 17.16 -12.52
C ILE A 153 13.45 15.81 -13.04
N TRP A 154 12.58 15.85 -14.03
CA TRP A 154 12.01 14.66 -14.65
C TRP A 154 12.79 14.28 -15.89
N ARG A 155 13.13 12.99 -15.99
CA ARG A 155 13.60 12.36 -17.21
C ARG A 155 12.47 11.62 -17.87
N THR A 156 12.45 11.65 -19.19
CA THR A 156 11.46 10.95 -20.00
C THR A 156 11.79 9.46 -20.13
N TYR A 157 10.80 8.67 -20.56
CA TYR A 157 11.00 7.26 -20.90
C TYR A 157 12.04 7.07 -22.02
N ALA A 158 12.11 7.99 -22.99
CA ALA A 158 13.09 7.92 -24.07
C ALA A 158 14.52 8.08 -23.54
N GLU A 159 14.77 9.09 -22.70
CA GLU A 159 16.07 9.32 -22.07
C GLU A 159 16.48 8.16 -21.16
N LEU A 160 15.52 7.64 -20.38
CA LEU A 160 15.76 6.47 -19.54
C LEU A 160 16.13 5.23 -20.35
N GLY A 161 15.45 5.00 -21.48
CA GLY A 161 15.76 3.90 -22.40
C GLY A 161 17.18 3.98 -22.97
N VAL A 162 17.65 5.18 -23.32
CA VAL A 162 19.04 5.39 -23.79
C VAL A 162 20.05 5.05 -22.70
N MET A 163 19.83 5.55 -21.47
CA MET A 163 20.73 5.28 -20.34
C MET A 163 20.81 3.79 -20.00
N VAL A 164 19.67 3.09 -19.98
CA VAL A 164 19.64 1.65 -19.68
C VAL A 164 20.38 0.85 -20.75
N LYS A 165 20.22 1.19 -22.04
CA LYS A 165 20.97 0.55 -23.13
C LYS A 165 22.47 0.81 -23.01
N ALA A 166 22.88 2.04 -22.71
CA ALA A 166 24.28 2.39 -22.49
C ALA A 166 24.88 1.64 -21.29
N PHE A 167 24.14 1.54 -20.17
CA PHE A 167 24.54 0.78 -19.00
C PHE A 167 24.72 -0.71 -19.33
N GLY A 168 23.75 -1.31 -20.02
CA GLY A 168 23.84 -2.70 -20.48
C GLY A 168 25.04 -2.95 -21.39
N ALA A 169 25.33 -2.04 -22.33
CA ALA A 169 26.52 -2.11 -23.18
C ALA A 169 27.82 -2.05 -22.34
N GLY A 170 27.86 -1.22 -21.30
CA GLY A 170 28.98 -1.17 -20.35
C GLY A 170 29.19 -2.48 -19.60
N LEU A 171 28.11 -3.12 -19.12
CA LEU A 171 28.21 -4.45 -18.48
C LEU A 171 28.77 -5.50 -19.44
N ARG A 172 28.35 -5.48 -20.71
CA ARG A 172 28.90 -6.38 -21.74
C ARG A 172 30.39 -6.12 -21.98
N ALA A 173 30.80 -4.85 -22.03
CA ALA A 173 32.20 -4.48 -22.19
C ALA A 173 33.09 -4.95 -21.01
N LEU A 174 32.51 -5.06 -19.81
CA LEU A 174 33.16 -5.65 -18.63
C LEU A 174 33.18 -7.19 -18.63
N GLY A 175 32.67 -7.83 -19.68
CA GLY A 175 32.64 -9.29 -19.81
C GLY A 175 31.49 -9.97 -19.07
N LEU A 176 30.46 -9.22 -18.63
CA LEU A 176 29.26 -9.84 -18.09
C LEU A 176 28.45 -10.50 -19.21
N GLU A 177 28.13 -11.75 -18.99
CA GLU A 177 27.33 -12.59 -19.88
C GLU A 177 25.96 -12.86 -19.24
N PRO A 178 24.93 -13.13 -20.04
CA PRO A 178 23.63 -13.54 -19.52
C PRO A 178 23.83 -14.87 -18.80
N GLN A 179 23.08 -15.05 -17.72
CA GLN A 179 22.98 -16.35 -17.11
C GLN A 179 22.43 -17.36 -18.15
N PRO A 180 23.03 -18.55 -18.26
CA PRO A 180 22.51 -19.59 -19.15
C PRO A 180 21.12 -20.04 -18.69
N ASP A 181 20.32 -20.51 -19.64
CA ASP A 181 19.00 -21.06 -19.35
C ASP A 181 19.11 -22.34 -18.51
N GLY A 182 18.40 -22.40 -17.39
CA GLY A 182 18.37 -23.59 -16.53
C GLY A 182 18.23 -23.29 -15.05
N ASP A 183 18.27 -24.37 -14.26
CA ASP A 183 18.26 -24.32 -12.80
C ASP A 183 19.64 -23.92 -12.29
N PHE A 184 19.72 -22.76 -11.61
CA PHE A 184 20.98 -22.17 -11.17
C PHE A 184 21.82 -23.12 -10.33
N ASP A 185 21.18 -23.91 -9.46
CA ASP A 185 21.86 -24.85 -8.56
C ASP A 185 22.47 -26.06 -9.30
N LYS A 186 22.06 -26.29 -10.54
CA LYS A 186 22.52 -27.39 -11.40
C LYS A 186 23.49 -26.95 -12.48
N LEU A 187 23.78 -25.65 -12.58
CA LEU A 187 24.79 -25.15 -13.50
C LEU A 187 26.19 -25.60 -13.04
N GLU A 188 27.02 -26.01 -14.00
CA GLU A 188 28.43 -26.35 -13.79
C GLU A 188 29.32 -25.35 -14.55
N GLY A 189 30.55 -25.14 -14.06
CA GLY A 189 31.53 -24.24 -14.70
C GLY A 189 31.52 -22.80 -14.16
N LYS A 190 31.76 -21.81 -15.05
CA LYS A 190 32.01 -20.38 -14.73
C LYS A 190 30.88 -19.68 -13.91
N PHE A 191 29.69 -20.26 -13.88
CA PHE A 191 28.49 -19.68 -13.27
C PHE A 191 28.07 -20.34 -11.94
N LYS A 192 28.89 -21.28 -11.42
CA LYS A 192 28.70 -21.91 -10.12
C LYS A 192 29.58 -21.27 -9.05
#